data_AF-A0A348N2C3-F1
#
_entry.id   AF-A0A348N2C3-F1
#
_cell.length_a   1.000
_cell.length_b   1.000
_cell.length_c   1.000
_cell.angle_alpha   90.00
_cell.angle_beta   90.00
_cell.angle_gamma   90.00
#
_symmetry.space_group_name_H-M   'P 1'
#
loop_
_entity.id
_entity.type
_entity.pdbx_description
1 polymer ?
#
loop_
_entity_poly.entity_id
_entity_poly.type
_entity_poly.pdbx_seq_one_letter_code
_entity_poly.pdbx_strand_id
1 'polypeptide(L)' 'MSTNDNSFTQVRHITITEAHHGQRLDNFLASLDQQIPKSRLYKAIRKGEVRVNKGRKKQTYRLAIG' A
#
# COMPACT_ATOMS: atom_id res chain seq x y z
N MET A 1 -32.54 6.79 -12.31
CA MET A 1 -31.92 6.06 -11.18
C MET A 1 -30.41 6.19 -11.31
N SER A 2 -29.80 7.12 -10.58
CA SER A 2 -28.35 7.29 -10.58
C SER A 2 -27.78 6.53 -9.38
N THR A 3 -27.22 5.34 -9.60
CA THR A 3 -26.49 4.59 -8.58
C THR A 3 -25.11 5.24 -8.40
N ASN A 4 -25.01 6.18 -7.47
CA ASN A 4 -23.73 6.63 -6.93
C ASN A 4 -23.16 5.50 -6.04
N ASP A 5 -22.65 4.44 -6.65
CA ASP A 5 -21.86 3.43 -5.94
C ASP A 5 -20.48 4.01 -5.66
N ASN A 6 -20.35 4.63 -4.49
CA ASN A 6 -19.10 5.11 -3.94
C ASN A 6 -18.27 3.90 -3.44
N SER A 7 -17.81 3.06 -4.36
CA SER A 7 -17.04 1.83 -4.12
C SER A 7 -15.57 2.06 -3.74
N PHE A 8 -15.20 3.29 -3.38
CA PHE A 8 -13.81 3.70 -3.17
C PHE A 8 -13.23 3.33 -1.78
N THR A 9 -13.95 2.56 -0.97
CA THR A 9 -13.55 2.18 0.41
C THR A 9 -13.20 0.70 0.57
N GLN A 10 -12.92 -0.02 -0.52
CA GLN A 10 -12.53 -1.42 -0.41
C GLN A 10 -11.06 -1.54 0.03
N VAL A 11 -10.85 -2.17 1.19
CA VAL A 11 -9.52 -2.53 1.69
C VAL A 11 -8.96 -3.69 0.86
N ARG A 12 -7.75 -3.54 0.32
CA ARG A 12 -7.04 -4.61 -0.38
C ARG A 12 -5.99 -5.24 0.54
N HIS A 13 -6.07 -6.56 0.70
CA HIS A 13 -5.07 -7.36 1.39
C HIS A 13 -4.09 -7.94 0.36
N ILE A 14 -2.79 -7.81 0.61
CA ILE A 14 -1.74 -8.36 -0.24
C ILE A 14 -0.75 -9.10 0.65
N THR A 15 -0.56 -10.38 0.38
CA THR A 15 0.43 -11.23 1.05
C THR A 15 1.78 -11.06 0.39
N ILE A 16 2.84 -10.89 1.18
CA ILE A 16 4.19 -10.70 0.66
C ILE A 16 4.82 -12.06 0.37
N THR A 17 5.16 -12.30 -0.89
CA THR A 17 5.88 -13.50 -1.34
C THR A 17 7.39 -13.31 -1.25
N GLU A 18 8.15 -14.39 -1.45
CA GLU A 18 9.63 -14.35 -1.47
C GLU A 18 10.20 -13.34 -2.48
N ALA A 19 9.51 -13.14 -3.62
CA ALA A 19 9.92 -12.18 -4.64
C ALA A 19 9.94 -10.72 -4.15
N HIS A 20 9.15 -10.41 -3.12
CA HIS A 20 9.03 -9.08 -2.52
C HIS A 20 9.71 -8.98 -1.15
N HIS A 21 10.32 -10.08 -0.69
CA HIS A 21 11.02 -10.12 0.59
C HIS A 21 12.18 -9.12 0.61
N GLY A 22 12.31 -8.37 1.71
CA GLY A 22 13.37 -7.39 1.88
C GLY A 22 13.20 -6.11 1.05
N GLN A 23 12.20 -6.04 0.16
CA GLN A 23 11.88 -4.83 -0.58
C GLN A 23 11.37 -3.73 0.36
N ARG A 24 11.70 -2.47 0.08
CA ARG A 24 11.12 -1.34 0.81
C ARG A 24 9.63 -1.21 0.49
N LEU A 25 8.84 -0.87 1.51
CA LEU A 25 7.40 -0.68 1.41
C LEU A 25 7.02 0.32 0.31
N ASP A 26 7.73 1.44 0.18
CA ASP A 26 7.48 2.43 -0.89
C ASP A 26 7.74 1.87 -2.29
N ASN A 27 8.86 1.18 -2.48
CA ASN A 27 9.19 0.55 -3.76
C ASN A 27 8.17 -0.52 -4.14
N PHE A 28 7.73 -1.31 -3.16
CA PHE A 28 6.69 -2.32 -3.38
C PHE A 28 5.37 -1.67 -3.82
N LEU A 29 4.91 -0.64 -3.10
CA LEU A 29 3.67 0.06 -3.46
C LEU A 29 3.76 0.79 -4.80
N ALA A 30 4.92 1.37 -5.13
CA ALA A 30 5.16 1.97 -6.43
C ALA A 30 5.17 0.93 -7.56
N SER A 31 5.56 -0.33 -7.27
CA SER A 31 5.50 -1.41 -8.26
C SER A 31 4.09 -1.93 -8.52
N LEU A 32 3.18 -1.79 -7.55
CA LEU A 32 1.78 -2.16 -7.72
C LEU A 32 1.02 -1.22 -8.64
N ASP A 33 1.38 0.08 -8.62
CA ASP A 33 0.67 1.09 -9.38
C ASP A 33 1.61 2.21 -9.82
N GLN A 34 2.22 2.03 -11.00
CA GLN A 34 3.21 2.95 -11.56
C GLN A 34 2.61 4.32 -11.90
N GLN A 35 1.29 4.43 -12.01
CA GLN A 35 0.59 5.67 -12.37
C GLN A 35 0.39 6.60 -11.16
N ILE A 36 0.62 6.11 -9.93
CA ILE A 36 0.42 6.92 -8.73
C ILE A 36 1.63 7.84 -8.48
N PRO A 37 1.44 9.16 -8.34
CA PRO A 37 2.50 10.06 -7.94
C PRO A 37 3.08 9.71 -6.56
N LYS A 38 4.41 9.74 -6.44
CA LYS A 38 5.11 9.45 -5.15
C LYS A 38 4.58 10.27 -3.98
N SER A 39 4.16 11.52 -4.22
CA SER A 39 3.59 12.39 -3.18
C SER A 39 2.28 11.83 -2.60
N ARG A 40 1.40 11.27 -3.44
CA ARG A 40 0.15 10.62 -3.01
C ARG A 40 0.45 9.35 -2.23
N LEU A 41 1.41 8.54 -2.70
CA LEU A 41 1.88 7.35 -2.00
C LEU A 41 2.36 7.68 -0.59
N TYR A 42 3.23 8.70 -0.45
CA TYR A 42 3.72 9.11 0.87
C TYR A 42 2.63 9.70 1.75
N LYS A 43 1.66 10.43 1.20
CA LYS A 43 0.48 10.90 1.94
C LYS A 43 -0.33 9.71 2.48
N ALA A 44 -0.58 8.69 1.66
CA ALA A 44 -1.32 7.49 2.07
C ALA A 44 -0.62 6.75 3.22
N ILE A 45 0.70 6.58 3.13
CA ILE A 45 1.52 5.96 4.19
C ILE A 45 1.45 6.79 5.49
N ARG A 46 1.63 8.12 5.41
CA ARG A 46 1.62 9.00 6.60
C ARG A 46 0.24 9.11 7.25
N LYS A 47 -0.83 9.13 6.45
CA LYS A 47 -2.22 9.15 6.92
C LYS A 47 -2.65 7.81 7.53
N GLY A 48 -1.90 6.74 7.24
CA GLY A 48 -2.14 5.40 7.76
C GLY A 48 -3.17 4.61 6.96
N GLU A 49 -3.35 4.97 5.69
CA GLU A 49 -4.15 4.22 4.72
C GLU A 49 -3.44 2.90 4.34
N VAL A 50 -2.10 2.89 4.40
CA VAL A 50 -1.29 1.67 4.24
C VAL A 50 -0.90 1.11 5.60
N ARG A 51 -1.15 -0.18 5.80
CA ARG A 51 -0.82 -0.90 7.04
C ARG A 51 -0.12 -2.21 6.72
N VAL A 52 0.86 -2.56 7.53
CA VAL A 52 1.56 -3.85 7.46
C VAL A 52 1.28 -4.59 8.76
N ASN A 53 0.73 -5.79 8.69
CA ASN A 53 0.38 -6.60 9.85
C ASN A 53 -0.41 -5.81 10.91
N LYS A 54 -1.44 -5.09 10.45
CA LYS A 54 -2.31 -4.19 11.24
C LYS A 54 -1.61 -2.94 11.84
N GLY A 55 -0.30 -2.79 11.69
CA GLY A 55 0.49 -1.66 12.17
C GLY A 55 0.80 -0.59 11.11
N ARG A 56 1.00 0.66 11.56
CA ARG A 56 1.57 1.73 10.73
C ARG A 56 3.08 1.53 10.61
N LYS A 57 3.63 1.59 9.40
CA LYS A 57 5.07 1.46 9.14
C LYS A 57 5.56 2.65 8.32
N LYS A 58 6.85 2.98 8.47
CA LYS A 58 7.51 4.02 7.65
C LYS A 58 7.68 3.50 6.22
N GLN A 59 7.77 4.42 5.27
CA GLN A 59 8.04 4.10 3.86
C GLN A 59 9.32 3.28 3.64
N THR A 60 10.31 3.44 4.53
CA THR A 60 11.61 2.74 4.49
C THR A 60 11.57 1.34 5.10
N TYR A 61 10.42 0.91 5.63
CA TYR A 61 10.26 -0.42 6.20
C TYR A 61 10.52 -1.49 5.14
N ARG A 62 11.32 -2.50 5.48
CA ARG A 62 11.56 -3.66 4.63
C ARG A 62 10.51 -4.73 4.91
N LEU A 63 9.90 -5.21 3.84
CA LEU A 63 8.85 -6.23 3.90
C LEU A 63 9.43 -7.58 4.32
N ALA A 64 8.68 -8.29 5.17
CA ALA A 64 8.97 -9.65 5.57
C ALA A 64 7.93 -10.59 4.94
N ILE A 65 8.30 -11.84 4.75
CA ILE A 65 7.38 -12.89 4.27
C ILE A 65 6.35 -13.18 5.36
N GLY A 66 5.09 -13.38 4.98
CA GLY A 66 3.95 -13.68 5.86
C GLY A 66 2.75 -12.79 5.60
#